data_AF-A0A1D9Q0U4-F1
#
_entry.id   AF-A0A1D9Q0U4-F1
#
_cell.length_a   1.000
_cell.length_b   1.000
_cell.length_c   1.000
_cell.angle_alpha   90.00
_cell.angle_beta   90.00
_cell.angle_gamma   90.00
#
_symmetry.space_group_name_H-M   'P 1'
#
loop_
_entity.id
_entity.type
_entity.pdbx_description
1 polymer ?
#
loop_
_entity_poly.entity_id
_entity_poly.type
_entity_poly.pdbx_seq_one_letter_code
_entity_poly.pdbx_strand_id
1 'polypeptide(L)'
;MSPPAPRAQIIGPESGPEPPYPLRMQGEVVSGFGRGSKELGIPTANIPVTNVPWIDTAPSGVYFGYAALDLPSTHPDLENSPLPPSPTNPSSTSPSPSPPKQPASTPW
;
A
#
# COMPACT_ATOMS: atom_id res chain seq x y z
N MET A 1 -2.26 -46.61 4.61
CA MET A 1 -1.64 -45.28 4.47
C MET A 1 -1.93 -44.52 5.74
N SER A 2 -0.92 -44.05 6.46
CA SER A 2 -1.15 -43.21 7.65
C SER A 2 -1.83 -41.91 7.24
N PRO A 3 -2.72 -41.34 8.06
CA PRO A 3 -3.32 -40.05 7.76
C PRO A 3 -2.22 -38.98 7.67
N PRO A 4 -2.38 -37.98 6.78
CA PRO A 4 -1.44 -36.86 6.73
C PRO A 4 -1.41 -36.15 8.07
N ALA A 5 -0.22 -35.72 8.50
CA ALA A 5 -0.05 -34.92 9.69
C ALA A 5 -0.89 -33.62 9.61
N PRO A 6 -1.38 -33.10 10.75
CA PRO A 6 -2.10 -31.83 10.78
C PRO A 6 -1.23 -30.68 10.27
N ARG A 7 -1.86 -29.69 9.62
CA ARG A 7 -1.15 -28.50 9.11
C ARG A 7 -0.69 -27.62 10.28
N ALA A 8 0.52 -27.08 10.18
CA ALA A 8 1.03 -26.08 11.10
C ALA A 8 0.13 -24.83 11.08
N GLN A 9 -0.15 -24.25 12.25
CA GLN A 9 -0.98 -23.04 12.37
C GLN A 9 -0.20 -21.75 12.11
N ILE A 10 1.11 -21.76 12.33
CA ILE A 10 2.03 -20.62 12.12
C ILE A 10 3.20 -21.12 11.28
N ILE A 11 3.66 -20.30 10.34
CA ILE A 11 4.78 -20.58 9.45
C ILE A 11 5.76 -19.40 9.42
N GLY A 12 7.02 -19.68 9.13
CA GLY A 12 8.09 -18.68 9.09
C GLY A 12 8.71 -18.40 10.47
N PRO A 13 9.87 -17.71 10.50
CA PRO A 13 10.55 -17.37 11.75
C PRO A 13 9.96 -16.09 12.39
N GLU A 14 10.06 -16.00 13.71
CA GLU A 14 9.60 -14.83 14.50
C GLU A 14 10.36 -13.54 14.18
N SER A 15 11.58 -13.64 13.62
CA SER A 15 12.37 -12.50 13.19
C SER A 15 11.81 -11.78 11.95
N GLY A 16 10.81 -12.36 11.29
CA GLY A 16 10.18 -11.81 10.09
C GLY A 16 10.60 -12.53 8.79
N PRO A 17 10.17 -12.01 7.63
CA PRO A 17 10.41 -12.66 6.35
C PRO A 17 11.91 -12.74 5.99
N GLU A 18 12.34 -13.89 5.48
CA GLU A 18 13.70 -14.12 4.96
C GLU A 18 13.73 -14.00 3.42
N PRO A 19 14.89 -13.76 2.79
CA PRO A 19 15.00 -13.75 1.33
C PRO A 19 14.38 -15.01 0.70
N PRO A 20 13.58 -14.88 -0.39
CA PRO A 20 13.44 -13.69 -1.25
C PRO A 20 12.33 -12.71 -0.85
N TYR A 21 11.69 -12.89 0.31
CA TYR A 21 10.61 -12.01 0.74
C TYR A 21 11.16 -10.64 1.23
N PRO A 22 10.40 -9.54 1.06
CA PRO A 22 9.04 -9.45 0.52
C PRO A 22 8.98 -9.49 -1.01
N LEU A 23 8.06 -10.29 -1.54
CA LEU A 23 7.70 -10.30 -2.96
C LEU A 23 6.65 -9.21 -3.20
N ARG A 24 6.87 -8.34 -4.18
CA ARG A 24 5.99 -7.20 -4.47
C ARG A 24 5.45 -7.29 -5.89
N MET A 25 4.17 -7.00 -6.05
CA MET A 25 3.51 -6.85 -7.34
C MET A 25 2.33 -5.88 -7.21
N GLN A 26 1.92 -5.30 -8.33
CA GLN A 26 0.71 -4.49 -8.46
C GLN A 26 0.10 -4.76 -9.83
N GLY A 27 -1.20 -4.55 -9.97
CA GLY A 27 -1.89 -4.69 -11.24
C GLY A 27 -3.39 -4.47 -11.07
N GLU A 28 -4.05 -4.25 -12.20
CA GLU A 28 -5.50 -4.11 -12.24
C GLU A 28 -6.17 -5.43 -11.84
N VAL A 29 -7.21 -5.34 -11.00
CA VAL A 29 -8.03 -6.52 -10.66
C VAL A 29 -8.90 -6.87 -11.86
N VAL A 30 -8.73 -8.08 -12.38
CA VAL A 30 -9.48 -8.58 -13.53
C VAL A 30 -10.52 -9.63 -13.14
N SER A 31 -11.55 -9.73 -13.96
CA SER A 31 -12.60 -10.73 -13.83
C SER A 31 -12.02 -12.13 -14.07
N GLY A 32 -12.32 -13.07 -13.17
CA GLY A 32 -11.98 -14.49 -13.36
C GLY A 32 -13.07 -15.23 -14.15
N PHE A 33 -12.89 -16.54 -14.31
CA PHE A 33 -13.81 -17.42 -15.05
C PHE A 33 -15.13 -17.76 -14.32
N GLY A 34 -15.53 -16.97 -13.32
CA GLY A 34 -16.90 -16.95 -12.80
C GLY A 34 -17.40 -18.17 -12.04
N ARG A 35 -16.54 -19.03 -11.47
CA ARG A 35 -16.98 -20.35 -10.94
C ARG A 35 -16.69 -20.68 -9.47
N GLY A 36 -16.31 -19.72 -8.62
CA GLY A 36 -15.88 -20.08 -7.25
C GLY A 36 -16.20 -19.08 -6.15
N SER A 37 -15.84 -17.82 -6.30
CA SER A 37 -15.85 -16.87 -5.19
C SER A 37 -17.23 -16.44 -4.69
N LYS A 38 -18.23 -16.39 -5.59
CA LYS A 38 -19.61 -15.98 -5.26
C LYS A 38 -20.39 -17.09 -4.54
N GLU A 39 -20.10 -18.36 -4.82
CA GLU A 39 -20.80 -19.51 -4.22
C GLU A 39 -20.12 -19.99 -2.93
N LEU A 40 -18.80 -19.83 -2.82
CA LEU A 40 -18.02 -20.20 -1.63
C LEU A 40 -18.00 -19.11 -0.55
N GLY A 41 -18.48 -17.89 -0.84
CA GLY A 41 -18.49 -16.76 0.10
C GLY A 41 -17.12 -16.14 0.38
N ILE A 42 -16.09 -16.52 -0.38
CA ILE A 42 -14.72 -16.03 -0.23
C ILE A 42 -14.35 -15.27 -1.52
N PRO A 43 -14.51 -13.94 -1.56
CA PRO A 43 -14.16 -13.14 -2.73
C PRO A 43 -12.66 -13.26 -3.05
N THR A 44 -12.33 -13.42 -4.33
CA THR A 44 -10.95 -13.48 -4.83
C THR A 44 -10.74 -12.43 -5.91
N ALA A 45 -9.63 -11.68 -5.83
CA ALA A 45 -9.20 -10.75 -6.86
C ALA A 45 -8.13 -11.41 -7.73
N ASN A 46 -8.29 -11.38 -9.05
CA ASN A 46 -7.28 -11.91 -9.98
C ASN A 46 -6.43 -10.75 -10.47
N ILE A 47 -5.11 -10.91 -10.45
CA ILE A 47 -4.16 -9.90 -10.95
C ILE A 47 -3.38 -10.53 -12.10
N PRO A 48 -3.33 -9.90 -13.29
CA PRO A 48 -2.54 -10.39 -14.41
C PRO A 48 -1.05 -10.46 -14.05
N VAL A 49 -0.41 -11.52 -14.52
CA VAL A 49 1.03 -11.73 -14.32
C VAL A 49 1.79 -11.00 -15.44
N THR A 50 1.93 -9.69 -15.30
CA THR A 50 2.64 -8.84 -16.28
C THR A 50 3.78 -8.08 -15.61
N ASN A 51 5.00 -8.20 -16.14
CA ASN A 51 6.19 -7.48 -15.65
C ASN A 51 6.56 -7.76 -14.17
N VAL A 52 6.41 -9.01 -13.71
CA VAL A 52 6.74 -9.42 -12.33
C VAL A 52 7.82 -10.52 -12.35
N PRO A 53 9.12 -10.20 -12.45
CA PRO A 53 10.16 -11.21 -12.77
C PRO A 53 10.29 -12.38 -11.78
N TRP A 54 9.93 -12.17 -10.50
CA TRP A 54 10.05 -13.21 -9.49
C TRP A 54 9.02 -14.34 -9.66
N ILE A 55 7.88 -14.06 -10.32
CA ILE A 55 6.74 -14.98 -10.39
C ILE A 55 7.02 -16.19 -11.28
N ASP A 56 7.86 -16.02 -12.32
CA ASP A 56 8.22 -17.08 -13.27
C ASP A 56 8.96 -18.22 -12.59
N THR A 57 9.64 -17.91 -11.48
CA THR A 57 10.40 -18.87 -10.66
C THR A 57 9.70 -19.25 -9.36
N ALA A 58 8.58 -18.61 -9.02
CA ALA A 58 7.88 -18.86 -7.78
C ALA A 58 7.14 -20.21 -7.84
N PRO A 59 7.30 -21.09 -6.82
CA PRO A 59 6.51 -22.30 -6.74
C PRO A 59 5.00 -22.01 -6.75
N SER A 60 4.22 -22.79 -7.50
CA SER A 60 2.77 -22.69 -7.42
C SER A 60 2.28 -23.05 -6.02
N GLY A 61 1.48 -22.20 -5.40
CA GLY A 61 1.01 -22.41 -4.03
C GLY A 61 0.21 -21.26 -3.46
N VAL A 62 -0.07 -21.34 -2.16
CA VAL A 62 -0.73 -20.28 -1.38
C VAL A 62 0.33 -19.50 -0.61
N TYR A 63 0.31 -18.19 -0.78
CA TYR A 63 1.18 -17.24 -0.10
C TYR A 63 0.35 -16.33 0.81
N PHE A 64 1.01 -15.70 1.77
CA PHE A 64 0.39 -14.71 2.66
C PHE A 64 1.22 -13.43 2.66
N GLY A 65 0.58 -12.31 3.00
CA GLY A 65 1.20 -11.00 3.01
C GLY A 65 0.14 -9.91 3.13
N TYR A 66 0.52 -8.70 2.74
CA TYR A 66 -0.37 -7.54 2.74
C TYR A 66 -0.78 -7.18 1.32
N ALA A 67 -1.98 -6.66 1.18
CA ALA A 67 -2.50 -6.07 -0.05
C ALA A 67 -3.27 -4.80 0.28
N ALA A 68 -3.28 -3.85 -0.65
CA ALA A 68 -4.06 -2.62 -0.57
C ALA A 68 -4.79 -2.42 -1.90
N LEU A 69 -5.96 -1.79 -1.84
CA LEU A 69 -6.71 -1.37 -3.01
C LEU A 69 -6.47 0.13 -3.22
N ASP A 70 -6.08 0.50 -4.43
CA ASP A 70 -6.06 1.90 -4.85
C ASP A 70 -7.47 2.26 -5.35
N LEU A 71 -8.26 2.83 -4.46
CA LEU A 71 -9.65 3.19 -4.74
C LEU A 71 -9.72 4.62 -5.27
N PRO A 72 -10.60 4.90 -6.26
CA PRO A 72 -10.82 6.27 -6.69
C PRO A 72 -11.37 7.10 -5.53
N SER A 73 -11.07 8.40 -5.50
CA SER A 73 -11.49 9.32 -4.42
C SER A 73 -13.00 9.37 -4.21
N THR A 74 -13.79 9.00 -5.21
CA THR A 74 -15.26 8.93 -5.16
C THR A 74 -15.80 7.59 -4.68
N HIS A 75 -14.94 6.64 -4.27
CA HIS A 75 -15.38 5.33 -3.83
C HIS A 75 -16.07 5.43 -2.46
N PRO A 76 -17.27 4.85 -2.27
CA PRO A 76 -18.04 4.99 -1.03
C PRO A 76 -17.29 4.49 0.22
N ASP A 77 -16.42 3.48 0.07
CA ASP A 77 -15.60 2.98 1.20
C ASP A 77 -14.57 4.00 1.71
N LEU A 78 -14.25 5.05 0.92
CA LEU A 78 -13.36 6.12 1.36
C LEU A 78 -14.08 7.23 2.14
N GLU A 79 -15.39 7.45 1.90
CA GLU A 79 -16.17 8.49 2.59
C GLU A 79 -16.41 8.19 4.07
N ASN A 80 -16.38 6.91 4.46
CA ASN A 80 -16.51 6.48 5.85
C ASN A 80 -15.18 6.46 6.62
N SER A 81 -14.07 6.82 5.99
CA SER A 81 -12.78 6.93 6.68
C SER A 81 -12.65 8.34 7.28
N PRO A 82 -12.42 8.50 8.60
CA PRO A 82 -12.23 9.82 9.17
C PRO A 82 -11.03 10.48 8.51
N LEU A 83 -11.29 11.52 7.72
CA LEU A 83 -10.23 12.35 7.13
C LEU A 83 -9.29 12.78 8.27
N PRO A 84 -7.96 12.62 8.15
CA PRO A 84 -7.05 13.26 9.07
C PRO A 84 -7.33 14.78 9.03
N PRO A 85 -7.35 15.48 10.18
CA PRO A 85 -7.62 16.91 10.17
C PRO A 85 -6.60 17.59 9.28
N SER A 86 -7.09 18.30 8.25
CA SER A 86 -6.28 19.18 7.42
C SER A 86 -5.47 20.09 8.34
N PRO A 87 -4.17 20.32 8.10
CA PRO A 87 -3.41 21.28 8.89
C PRO A 87 -4.04 22.67 8.67
N THR A 88 -4.79 23.15 9.66
CA THR A 88 -5.26 24.53 9.74
C THR A 88 -4.02 25.40 9.82
N ASN A 89 -3.63 26.00 8.71
CA ASN A 89 -2.53 26.94 8.65
C ASN A 89 -2.95 28.17 9.50
N PRO A 90 -2.37 28.42 10.69
CA PRO A 90 -2.71 29.62 11.42
C PRO A 90 -1.92 30.75 10.78
N SER A 91 -2.65 31.64 10.11
CA SER A 91 -2.16 32.96 9.70
C SER A 91 -1.61 33.68 10.94
N SER A 92 -0.32 33.51 11.22
CA SER A 92 0.37 34.24 12.27
C SER A 92 0.67 35.64 11.74
N THR A 93 -0.10 36.59 12.23
CA THR A 93 0.17 38.03 12.19
C THR A 93 1.57 38.28 12.76
N SER A 94 2.59 38.39 11.91
CA SER A 94 3.88 38.93 12.30
C SER A 94 3.90 40.43 12.01
N PRO A 95 4.15 41.31 13.00
CA PRO A 95 4.37 42.72 12.73
C PRO A 95 5.70 42.87 11.98
N SER A 96 5.64 43.58 10.85
CA SER A 96 6.79 43.95 10.02
C SER A 96 7.86 44.69 10.83
N PRO A 97 9.11 44.22 10.90
CA PRO A 97 10.21 45.07 11.34
C PRO A 97 10.64 46.00 10.19
N SER A 98 10.79 47.28 10.50
CA SER A 98 11.27 48.33 9.59
C SER A 98 12.61 47.98 8.95
N PRO A 99 12.88 48.40 7.69
CA PRO A 99 14.15 48.13 7.04
C PRO A 99 15.31 48.88 7.72
N PRO A 100 16.50 48.27 7.86
CA PRO A 100 17.69 48.98 8.33
C PRO A 100 18.17 49.99 7.29
N LYS A 101 18.53 51.18 7.79
CA LYS A 101 19.05 52.33 7.04
C LYS A 101 20.43 51.98 6.45
N GLN A 102 20.55 51.88 5.12
CA GLN A 102 21.84 51.73 4.46
C GLN A 102 22.68 53.01 4.60
N PRO A 103 23.97 52.95 4.99
CA PRO A 103 24.86 54.10 4.86
C PRO A 103 25.23 54.33 3.38
N ALA A 104 25.19 55.60 2.99
CA ALA A 104 25.48 56.08 1.64
C ALA A 104 26.88 55.68 1.16
N SER A 105 26.96 55.13 -0.05
CA SER A 105 28.21 54.95 -0.77
C SER A 105 28.52 56.22 -1.57
N THR A 106 29.66 56.82 -1.27
CA THR A 106 30.24 57.97 -1.99
C THR A 106 30.80 57.54 -3.35
N PRO A 107 30.66 58.35 -4.42
CA PRO A 107 31.09 57.99 -5.77
C PRO A 107 32.55 58.37 -6.05
N TRP A 108 33.16 57.63 -6.98
CA TRP A 108 34.08 58.14 -7.99
C TRP A 108 33.42 57.95 -9.35
#